data_AF-A0A7Y8Y2A6-F1
#
_entry.id   AF-A0A7Y8Y2A6-F1
#
_cell.length_a   1.000
_cell.length_b   1.000
_cell.length_c   1.000
_cell.angle_alpha   90.00
_cell.angle_beta   90.00
_cell.angle_gamma   90.00
#
_symmetry.space_group_name_H-M   'P 1'
#
loop_
_entity.id
_entity.type
_entity.pdbx_description
1 polymer ?
#
loop_
_entity_poly.entity_id
_entity_poly.type
_entity_poly.pdbx_seq_one_letter_code
_entity_poly.pdbx_strand_id
1 'polypeptide(L)'
;MKQTKGSRMVAFLIDIIATTSVNFVVKDWFSSYHMGNFSFMGQEFDITIRLSLLVIPLYFLIFDLFNQGKTAGKLVMGIVTVDAQTQVAPDRLTLMVRTLFKFISIAFWPLSFLFFVISATSLQDIVAKTVTLKTK
;
A
#
# COMPACT_ATOMS: atom_id res chain seq x y z
N MET A 1 -17.20 3.01 17.24
CA MET A 1 -15.79 3.17 16.79
C MET A 1 -15.63 4.52 16.09
N LYS A 2 -14.63 5.34 16.46
CA LYS A 2 -14.39 6.65 15.80
C LYS A 2 -13.47 6.47 14.59
N GLN A 3 -13.77 7.16 13.50
CA GLN A 3 -12.91 7.24 12.32
C GLN A 3 -11.68 8.10 12.67
N THR A 4 -10.48 7.50 12.69
CA THR A 4 -9.26 8.20 13.11
C THR A 4 -8.42 8.60 11.90
N LYS A 5 -8.70 9.77 11.31
CA LYS A 5 -7.92 10.32 10.19
C LYS A 5 -6.41 10.33 10.52
N GLY A 6 -6.06 10.81 11.72
CA GLY A 6 -4.67 10.88 12.19
C GLY A 6 -4.00 9.50 12.24
N SER A 7 -4.63 8.50 12.87
CA SER A 7 -4.04 7.16 12.97
C SER A 7 -3.84 6.49 11.62
N ARG A 8 -4.71 6.76 10.65
CA ARG A 8 -4.54 6.25 9.28
C ARG A 8 -3.33 6.86 8.59
N MET A 9 -3.12 8.17 8.77
CA MET A 9 -1.97 8.87 8.19
C MET A 9 -0.66 8.38 8.82
N VAL A 10 -0.63 8.21 10.15
CA VAL A 10 0.54 7.64 10.85
C VAL A 10 0.80 6.19 10.41
N ALA A 11 -0.23 5.36 10.29
CA ALA A 11 -0.08 4.00 9.76
C ALA A 11 0.50 3.99 8.34
N PHE A 12 0.05 4.90 7.48
CA PHE A 12 0.59 5.04 6.12
C PHE A 12 2.05 5.47 6.11
N LEU A 13 2.46 6.41 6.98
CA LEU A 13 3.86 6.80 7.12
C LEU A 13 4.74 5.64 7.57
N ILE A 14 4.27 4.83 8.53
CA ILE A 14 4.97 3.61 8.97
C ILE A 14 5.12 2.62 7.81
N ASP A 15 4.06 2.42 7.02
CA ASP A 15 4.13 1.54 5.84
C ASP A 15 5.10 2.07 4.77
N ILE A 16 5.20 3.40 4.58
CA ILE A 16 6.22 4.01 3.69
C ILE A 16 7.63 3.71 4.20
N ILE A 17 7.88 3.90 5.50
CA ILE A 17 9.19 3.63 6.09
C ILE A 17 9.56 2.15 5.95
N ALA A 18 8.61 1.25 6.27
CA ALA A 18 8.80 -0.19 6.14
C ALA A 18 9.10 -0.60 4.69
N THR A 19 8.29 -0.14 3.72
CA THR A 19 8.50 -0.45 2.31
C THR A 19 9.78 0.15 1.75
N THR A 20 10.15 1.36 2.16
CA THR A 20 11.41 2.00 1.76
C THR A 20 12.62 1.24 2.31
N SER A 21 12.55 0.77 3.56
CA SER A 21 13.62 -0.01 4.18
C SER A 21 13.80 -1.36 3.48
N VAL A 22 12.70 -2.07 3.19
CA VAL A 22 12.74 -3.31 2.40
C VAL A 22 13.30 -3.03 1.01
N ASN A 23 12.86 -1.94 0.37
CA ASN A 23 13.33 -1.58 -0.97
C ASN A 23 14.84 -1.28 -0.99
N PHE A 24 15.39 -0.66 0.05
CA PHE A 24 16.82 -0.42 0.18
C PHE A 24 17.61 -1.74 0.22
N VAL A 25 17.19 -2.69 1.06
CA VAL A 25 17.82 -4.02 1.15
C VAL A 25 17.72 -4.77 -0.17
N VAL A 26 16.55 -4.72 -0.83
CA VAL A 26 16.35 -5.37 -2.13
C VAL A 26 17.26 -4.76 -3.20
N LYS A 27 17.38 -3.43 -3.26
CA LYS A 27 18.28 -2.75 -4.20
C LYS A 27 19.73 -3.11 -3.98
N ASP A 28 20.19 -3.13 -2.74
CA ASP A 28 21.57 -3.50 -2.37
C ASP A 28 21.90 -4.96 -2.73
N TRP A 29 20.94 -5.86 -2.50
CA TRP A 29 21.08 -7.25 -2.90
C TRP A 29 21.16 -7.41 -4.42
N PHE A 30 20.31 -6.71 -5.18
CA PHE A 30 20.33 -6.79 -6.65
C PHE A 30 21.51 -6.08 -7.31
N SER A 31 21.97 -4.95 -6.76
CA SER A 31 23.15 -4.25 -7.29
C SER A 31 24.41 -5.11 -7.23
N SER A 32 24.50 -5.98 -6.23
CA SER A 32 25.59 -6.96 -6.09
C SER A 32 25.67 -7.94 -7.28
N TYR A 33 24.55 -8.23 -7.96
CA TYR A 33 24.50 -9.17 -9.08
C TYR A 33 24.80 -8.56 -10.46
N HIS A 34 25.10 -7.25 -10.56
CA HIS A 34 25.36 -6.57 -11.83
C HIS A 34 24.35 -6.94 -12.92
N MET A 35 23.05 -6.87 -12.60
CA MET A 35 22.00 -7.03 -13.62
C MET A 35 22.19 -5.89 -14.63
N GLY A 36 22.77 -6.20 -15.79
CA GLY A 36 23.18 -5.21 -16.79
C GLY A 36 22.03 -4.32 -17.27
N ASN A 37 22.38 -3.26 -17.99
CA ASN A 37 21.40 -2.37 -18.60
C ASN A 37 20.71 -3.09 -19.77
N PHE A 38 19.38 -2.97 -19.85
CA PHE A 38 18.61 -3.42 -21.00
C PHE A 38 18.26 -2.21 -21.87
N SER A 39 18.75 -2.17 -23.11
CA SER A 39 18.37 -1.12 -24.06
C SER A 39 17.14 -1.53 -24.87
N PHE A 40 16.07 -0.74 -24.81
CA PHE A 40 14.89 -0.92 -25.66
C PHE A 40 14.48 0.40 -26.30
N MET A 41 14.36 0.42 -27.63
CA MET A 41 14.08 1.63 -28.42
C MET A 41 15.02 2.80 -28.13
N GLY A 42 16.31 2.53 -27.86
CA GLY A 42 17.31 3.56 -27.57
C GLY A 42 17.27 4.13 -26.15
N GLN A 43 16.38 3.64 -25.29
CA GLN A 43 16.40 3.97 -23.86
C GLN A 43 17.09 2.85 -23.08
N GLU A 44 18.07 3.22 -22.26
CA GLU A 44 18.69 2.30 -21.30
C GLU A 44 17.81 2.16 -20.06
N PHE A 45 17.48 0.92 -19.72
CA PHE A 45 16.71 0.59 -18.54
C PHE A 45 17.57 -0.19 -17.56
N ASP A 46 17.76 0.41 -16.38
CA ASP A 46 18.30 -0.30 -15.23
C ASP A 46 17.22 -1.24 -14.67
N ILE A 47 17.44 -2.55 -14.83
CA ILE A 47 16.54 -3.62 -14.38
C ILE A 47 16.38 -3.56 -12.84
N THR A 48 17.45 -3.19 -12.13
CA THR A 48 17.48 -3.08 -10.67
C THR A 48 16.47 -2.06 -10.17
N ILE A 49 16.43 -0.88 -10.81
CA ILE A 49 15.48 0.18 -10.45
C ILE A 49 14.04 -0.30 -10.68
N ARG A 50 13.75 -1.00 -11.78
CA ARG A 50 12.39 -1.45 -12.11
C ARG A 50 11.87 -2.55 -11.18
N LEU A 51 12.71 -3.53 -10.84
CA LEU A 51 12.35 -4.59 -9.89
C LEU A 51 12.07 -4.01 -8.50
N SER A 52 12.86 -3.01 -8.09
CA SER A 52 12.69 -2.32 -6.81
C SER A 52 11.32 -1.62 -6.70
N LEU A 53 10.77 -1.12 -7.81
CA LEU A 53 9.44 -0.49 -7.83
C LEU A 53 8.30 -1.50 -7.58
N LEU A 54 8.52 -2.79 -7.84
CA LEU A 54 7.54 -3.84 -7.57
C LEU A 54 7.45 -4.21 -6.08
N VAL A 55 8.42 -3.81 -5.26
CA VAL A 55 8.44 -4.13 -3.82
C VAL A 55 7.23 -3.51 -3.10
N ILE A 56 6.88 -2.27 -3.40
CA ILE A 56 5.75 -1.56 -2.78
C ILE A 56 4.42 -2.25 -3.07
N PRO A 57 4.03 -2.51 -4.33
CA PRO A 57 2.77 -3.19 -4.62
C PRO A 57 2.74 -4.62 -4.07
N LEU A 58 3.86 -5.34 -4.13
CA LEU A 58 3.97 -6.69 -3.56
C LEU A 58 3.79 -6.68 -2.04
N TYR A 59 4.37 -5.71 -1.33
CA TYR A 59 4.17 -5.55 0.12
C TYR A 59 2.67 -5.46 0.44
N PHE A 60 1.94 -4.54 -0.21
CA PHE A 60 0.52 -4.38 0.07
C PHE A 60 -0.30 -5.60 -0.35
N LEU A 61 0.04 -6.24 -1.47
CA LEU A 61 -0.63 -7.45 -1.94
C LEU A 61 -0.47 -8.61 -0.95
N ILE A 62 0.75 -8.82 -0.43
CA ILE A 62 1.02 -9.87 0.55
C ILE A 62 0.21 -9.63 1.83
N PHE A 63 0.20 -8.40 2.36
CA PHE A 63 -0.57 -8.11 3.57
C PHE A 63 -2.08 -8.17 3.34
N ASP A 64 -2.59 -7.72 2.19
CA ASP A 64 -4.01 -7.79 1.86
C ASP A 64 -4.47 -9.25 1.69
N LEU A 65 -3.69 -10.11 1.04
CA LEU A 65 -4.04 -11.52 0.82
C LEU A 65 -3.85 -12.42 2.04
N PHE A 66 -2.72 -12.27 2.75
CA PHE A 66 -2.33 -13.21 3.82
C PHE A 66 -2.66 -12.70 5.22
N ASN A 67 -2.78 -11.39 5.42
CA ASN A 67 -3.02 -10.79 6.74
C ASN A 67 -4.31 -9.94 6.80
N GLN A 68 -5.29 -10.23 5.94
CA GLN A 68 -6.58 -9.52 5.88
C GLN A 68 -6.41 -7.98 5.78
N GLY A 69 -5.36 -7.53 5.10
CA GLY A 69 -5.04 -6.12 4.93
C GLY A 69 -4.55 -5.39 6.17
N LYS A 70 -4.09 -6.12 7.20
CA LYS A 70 -3.41 -5.59 8.38
C LYS A 70 -1.92 -5.39 8.11
N THR A 71 -1.59 -4.28 7.47
CA THR A 71 -0.18 -3.87 7.22
C THR A 71 0.55 -3.56 8.53
N ALA A 72 1.88 -3.48 8.48
CA ALA A 72 2.70 -3.17 9.67
C ALA A 72 2.24 -1.87 10.36
N GLY A 73 2.01 -0.80 9.59
CA GLY A 73 1.51 0.45 10.14
C GLY A 73 0.14 0.33 10.79
N LYS A 74 -0.77 -0.46 10.21
CA LYS A 74 -2.10 -0.69 10.79
C LYS A 74 -2.04 -1.50 12.08
N LEU A 75 -1.16 -2.49 12.14
CA LEU A 75 -0.91 -3.29 13.35
C LEU A 75 -0.38 -2.40 14.48
N VAL A 76 0.61 -1.56 14.20
CA VAL A 76 1.17 -0.61 15.17
C VAL A 76 0.11 0.38 15.67
N MET A 77 -0.70 0.93 14.75
CA MET A 77 -1.74 1.90 15.10
C MET A 77 -3.01 1.28 15.69
N GLY A 78 -3.11 -0.05 15.76
CA GLY A 78 -4.30 -0.76 16.25
C GLY A 78 -5.55 -0.41 15.44
N ILE A 79 -5.41 -0.26 14.12
CA ILE A 79 -6.53 0.01 13.21
C ILE A 79 -6.78 -1.18 12.30
N VAL A 80 -8.04 -1.43 12.00
CA VAL A 80 -8.48 -2.54 11.15
C VAL A 80 -9.37 -2.00 10.03
N THR A 81 -9.31 -2.65 8.88
CA THR A 81 -10.28 -2.41 7.81
C THR A 81 -11.42 -3.40 7.97
N VAL A 82 -12.64 -2.89 7.97
CA VAL A 82 -13.87 -3.66 7.99
C VAL A 82 -14.77 -3.24 6.84
N ASP A 83 -15.70 -4.08 6.47
CA ASP A 83 -16.79 -3.72 5.57
C ASP A 83 -17.64 -2.58 6.18
N ALA A 84 -18.03 -1.60 5.35
CA ALA A 84 -18.69 -0.40 5.82
C ALA A 84 -20.12 -0.64 6.34
N GLN A 85 -20.79 -1.70 5.88
CA GLN A 85 -22.16 -2.02 6.28
C GLN A 85 -22.18 -2.99 7.46
N THR A 86 -21.43 -4.08 7.36
CA THR A 86 -21.47 -5.19 8.32
C THR A 86 -20.48 -5.01 9.47
N GLN A 87 -19.47 -4.16 9.32
CA GLN A 87 -18.35 -4.00 10.27
C GLN A 87 -17.55 -5.29 10.51
N VAL A 88 -17.70 -6.30 9.65
CA VAL A 88 -16.94 -7.54 9.68
C VAL A 88 -15.67 -7.39 8.83
N ALA A 89 -14.69 -8.27 9.04
CA ALA A 89 -13.53 -8.34 8.16
C ALA A 89 -13.97 -8.55 6.70
N PRO A 90 -13.44 -7.76 5.75
CA PRO A 90 -13.81 -7.90 4.33
C PRO A 90 -13.34 -9.25 3.79
N ASP A 91 -14.07 -9.74 2.80
CA ASP A 91 -13.71 -10.95 2.06
C ASP A 91 -12.47 -10.72 1.18
N ARG A 92 -11.90 -11.81 0.69
CA ARG A 92 -10.66 -11.77 -0.11
C ARG A 92 -10.85 -11.02 -1.44
N LEU A 93 -12.02 -11.09 -2.07
CA LEU A 93 -12.24 -10.40 -3.34
C LEU A 93 -12.30 -8.89 -3.12
N THR A 94 -13.00 -8.45 -2.07
CA THR A 94 -13.02 -7.03 -1.67
C THR A 94 -11.61 -6.53 -1.35
N LEU A 95 -10.80 -7.33 -0.65
CA LEU A 95 -9.40 -6.99 -0.39
C LEU A 95 -8.58 -6.88 -1.68
N MET A 96 -8.73 -7.80 -2.63
CA MET A 96 -8.05 -7.75 -3.93
C MET A 96 -8.44 -6.50 -4.74
N VAL A 97 -9.74 -6.20 -4.84
CA VAL A 97 -10.23 -4.98 -5.50
C VAL A 97 -9.62 -3.75 -4.83
N ARG A 98 -9.61 -3.72 -3.50
CA ARG A 98 -8.99 -2.63 -2.74
C ARG A 98 -7.50 -2.49 -3.03
N THR A 99 -6.75 -3.59 -3.14
CA THR A 99 -5.33 -3.56 -3.51
C THR A 99 -5.10 -3.01 -4.91
N LEU A 100 -5.92 -3.40 -5.90
CA LEU A 100 -5.82 -2.86 -7.26
C LEU A 100 -6.02 -1.34 -7.29
N PHE A 101 -7.05 -0.83 -6.61
CA PHE A 101 -7.27 0.61 -6.50
C PHE A 101 -6.18 1.31 -5.69
N LYS A 102 -5.56 0.63 -4.73
CA LYS A 102 -4.39 1.15 -4.01
C LYS A 102 -3.21 1.37 -4.96
N PHE A 103 -3.00 0.51 -5.95
CA PHE A 103 -1.94 0.72 -6.96
C PHE A 103 -2.20 1.95 -7.82
N ILE A 104 -3.45 2.16 -8.23
CA ILE A 104 -3.87 3.40 -8.90
C ILE A 104 -3.60 4.60 -7.98
N SER A 105 -3.97 4.52 -6.71
CA SER A 105 -3.70 5.60 -5.75
C SER A 105 -2.22 5.89 -5.53
N ILE A 106 -1.36 4.87 -5.57
CA ILE A 106 0.10 5.04 -5.46
C ILE A 106 0.66 5.70 -6.72
N ALA A 107 0.20 5.29 -7.91
CA ALA A 107 0.61 5.92 -9.17
C ALA A 107 0.23 7.41 -9.20
N PHE A 108 -0.93 7.76 -8.63
CA PHE A 108 -1.42 9.14 -8.51
C PHE A 108 -1.36 9.64 -7.07
N TRP A 109 -0.23 9.44 -6.38
CA TRP A 109 -0.11 9.74 -4.95
C TRP A 109 -0.43 11.20 -4.56
N PRO A 110 -0.07 12.27 -5.33
CA PRO A 110 -0.37 13.63 -4.92
C PRO A 110 -1.87 13.91 -4.94
N LEU A 111 -2.55 13.43 -5.99
CA LEU A 111 -4.01 13.52 -6.12
C LEU A 111 -4.73 12.70 -5.05
N SER A 112 -4.24 11.49 -4.79
CA SER A 112 -4.82 10.61 -3.76
C SER A 112 -4.66 11.18 -2.35
N PHE A 113 -3.53 11.83 -2.07
CA PHE A 113 -3.28 12.51 -0.81
C PHE A 113 -4.21 13.71 -0.62
N LEU A 114 -4.31 14.59 -1.63
CA LEU A 114 -5.26 15.73 -1.60
C LEU A 114 -6.69 15.27 -1.39
N PHE A 115 -7.11 14.24 -2.14
CA PHE A 115 -8.42 13.63 -1.98
C PHE A 115 -8.64 13.14 -0.54
N PHE A 116 -7.68 12.39 0.03
CA PHE A 116 -7.79 11.86 1.39
C PHE A 116 -7.89 12.95 2.46
N VAL A 117 -7.12 14.04 2.33
CA VAL A 117 -7.16 15.18 3.26
C VAL A 117 -8.55 15.82 3.26
N ILE A 118 -9.16 15.98 2.08
CA ILE A 118 -10.47 16.60 1.92
C ILE A 118 -11.59 15.64 2.37
N SER A 119 -11.62 14.42 1.86
CA SER A 119 -12.75 13.50 2.01
C SER A 119 -12.66 12.59 3.25
N ALA A 120 -11.51 12.57 3.95
CA ALA A 120 -11.21 11.64 5.04
C ALA A 120 -11.25 10.15 4.69
N THR A 121 -11.50 9.85 3.42
CA THR A 121 -11.75 8.51 2.89
C THR A 121 -10.82 8.31 1.71
N SER A 122 -10.25 7.12 1.59
CA SER A 122 -9.37 6.82 0.47
C SER A 122 -10.18 6.28 -0.70
N LEU A 123 -9.74 6.52 -1.94
CA LEU A 123 -10.40 6.02 -3.15
C LEU A 123 -10.69 4.52 -3.05
N GLN A 124 -9.71 3.74 -2.62
CA GLN A 124 -9.83 2.29 -2.45
C GLN A 124 -10.86 1.89 -1.39
N ASP A 125 -11.13 2.74 -0.38
CA ASP A 125 -12.13 2.45 0.65
C ASP A 125 -13.54 2.67 0.09
N ILE A 126 -13.74 3.72 -0.71
CA ILE A 126 -15.01 4.03 -1.36
C ILE A 126 -15.38 2.91 -2.33
N VAL A 127 -14.45 2.53 -3.20
CA VAL A 127 -14.72 1.51 -4.22
C VAL A 127 -14.95 0.13 -3.59
N ALA A 128 -14.14 -0.24 -2.60
CA ALA A 128 -14.27 -1.52 -1.90
C ALA A 128 -15.39 -1.53 -0.85
N LYS A 129 -16.12 -0.41 -0.65
CA LYS A 129 -17.13 -0.25 0.41
C LYS A 129 -16.61 -0.64 1.80
N THR A 130 -15.37 -0.26 2.10
CA THR A 130 -14.72 -0.54 3.38
C THR A 130 -14.48 0.72 4.19
N VAL A 131 -14.35 0.55 5.50
CA VAL A 131 -13.99 1.62 6.43
C VAL A 131 -12.85 1.16 7.34
N THR A 132 -11.97 2.09 7.71
CA THR A 132 -10.89 1.80 8.66
C THR A 132 -11.26 2.35 10.03
N LEU A 133 -11.30 1.45 11.03
CA LEU A 133 -11.72 1.73 12.40
C LEU A 133 -10.59 1.42 13.38
N LYS A 134 -10.53 2.17 14.48
CA LYS A 134 -9.61 1.88 15.58
C LYS A 134 -10.19 0.81 16.50
N THR A 135 -9.40 -0.21 16.82
CA THR A 135 -9.80 -1.36 17.64
C THR A 135 -9.69 -1.08 19.15
N LYS A 136 -9.07 0.04 19.55
CA LYS A 136 -8.89 0.49 20.94
C LYS A 136 -9.22 1.98 21.13
#